data_AF-E0RT15-F1
#
_entry.id   AF-E0RT15-F1
#
_cell.length_a   1.000
_cell.length_b   1.000
_cell.length_c   1.000
_cell.angle_alpha   90.00
_cell.angle_beta   90.00
_cell.angle_gamma   90.00
#
_symmetry.space_group_name_H-M   'P 1'
#
loop_
_entity.id
_entity.type
_entity.pdbx_description
1 polymer ?
#
loop_
_entity_poly.entity_id
_entity_poly.type
_entity_poly.pdbx_seq_one_letter_code
_entity_poly.pdbx_strand_id
1 'polypeptide(L)'
;MGVVVVLLVLPVIAGCEKERASYRVPEGYRAWKRTTTVELDYPIPGHGTAYRRIYVSPEGETPQRGADGSYVYPEGTMVVKEVYRQRPTDPEQTPDMFTVMIKAPEDPRSRGGWIWLVQSGDEVMIVSDSFCESCHENANEPHPYGDGNPRGVFRDYLFFPYPPPRGNGEAAQ
;
A
#
# COMPACT_ATOMS: atom_id res chain seq x y z
N MET A 1 59.00 -27.96 -28.44
CA MET A 1 58.21 -27.95 -27.19
C MET A 1 57.16 -26.87 -27.36
N GLY A 2 55.89 -27.24 -27.51
CA GLY A 2 54.80 -26.32 -27.88
C GLY A 2 54.24 -25.58 -26.67
N VAL A 3 54.04 -24.27 -26.80
CA VAL A 3 53.40 -23.42 -25.79
C VAL A 3 51.89 -23.51 -25.98
N VAL A 4 51.18 -23.99 -24.97
CA VAL A 4 49.72 -23.99 -24.90
C VAL A 4 49.27 -22.66 -24.30
N VAL A 5 48.60 -21.83 -25.11
CA VAL A 5 47.97 -20.59 -24.66
C VAL A 5 46.55 -20.92 -24.20
N VAL A 6 46.32 -20.88 -22.89
CA VAL A 6 44.99 -21.04 -22.29
C VAL A 6 44.30 -19.68 -22.31
N LEU A 7 43.36 -19.49 -23.24
CA LEU A 7 42.44 -18.36 -23.29
C LEU A 7 41.39 -18.51 -22.17
N LEU A 8 41.61 -17.81 -21.06
CA LEU A 8 40.61 -17.63 -20.00
C LEU A 8 39.50 -16.71 -20.51
N VAL A 9 38.38 -17.30 -20.93
CA VAL A 9 37.15 -16.58 -21.25
C VAL A 9 36.48 -16.22 -19.91
N LEU A 10 36.66 -14.98 -19.47
CA LEU A 10 35.93 -14.39 -18.34
C LEU A 10 34.47 -14.16 -18.76
N PRO A 11 33.48 -14.81 -18.12
CA PRO A 11 32.08 -14.51 -18.38
C PRO A 11 31.77 -13.13 -17.80
N VAL A 12 31.43 -12.19 -18.68
CA VAL A 12 30.90 -10.88 -18.28
C VAL A 12 29.51 -11.13 -17.67
N ILE A 13 29.44 -11.16 -16.35
CA ILE A 13 28.19 -11.18 -15.61
C ILE A 13 27.59 -9.78 -15.76
N ALA A 14 26.80 -9.58 -16.82
CA ALA A 14 25.95 -8.41 -16.96
C ALA A 14 24.88 -8.51 -15.87
N GLY A 15 25.19 -8.01 -14.68
CA GLY A 15 24.19 -7.78 -13.64
C GLY A 15 23.22 -6.74 -14.19
N CYS A 16 22.03 -7.19 -14.60
CA CYS A 16 20.86 -6.33 -14.66
C CYS A 16 20.60 -5.85 -13.22
N GLU A 17 21.26 -4.77 -12.82
CA GLU A 17 20.87 -3.99 -11.66
C GLU A 17 19.55 -3.34 -12.07
N LYS A 18 18.44 -4.06 -11.85
CA LYS A 18 17.09 -3.54 -12.02
C LYS A 18 17.04 -2.25 -11.21
N GLU A 19 17.01 -1.12 -11.91
CA GLU A 19 16.99 0.22 -11.31
C GLU A 19 15.94 0.20 -10.19
N ARG A 20 16.40 0.39 -8.96
CA ARG A 20 15.51 0.28 -7.80
C ARG A 20 14.47 1.36 -7.94
N ALA A 21 13.20 0.97 -8.08
CA ALA A 21 12.10 1.89 -8.22
C ALA A 21 12.15 2.92 -7.08
N SER A 22 12.20 4.20 -7.45
CA SER A 22 12.02 5.32 -6.53
C SER A 22 10.52 5.46 -6.26
N TYR A 23 10.07 4.91 -5.14
CA TYR A 23 8.67 5.03 -4.75
C TYR A 23 8.36 6.46 -4.30
N ARG A 24 7.30 7.04 -4.85
CA ARG A 24 6.76 8.36 -4.49
C ARG A 24 5.27 8.39 -4.81
N VAL A 25 4.50 9.20 -4.09
CA VAL A 25 3.12 9.52 -4.48
C VAL A 25 3.12 10.23 -5.83
N PRO A 26 2.49 9.67 -6.88
CA PRO A 26 2.49 10.30 -8.20
C PRO A 26 1.64 11.56 -8.21
N GLU A 27 1.98 12.52 -9.07
CA GLU A 27 1.07 13.63 -9.38
C GLU A 27 -0.27 13.08 -9.89
N GLY A 28 -1.37 13.74 -9.54
CA GLY A 28 -2.71 13.33 -9.98
C GLY A 28 -3.33 12.14 -9.24
N TYR A 29 -2.71 11.60 -8.18
CA TYR A 29 -3.29 10.51 -7.36
C TYR A 29 -4.71 10.82 -6.84
N ARG A 30 -5.10 12.09 -6.75
CA ARG A 30 -6.45 12.51 -6.34
C ARG A 30 -7.54 12.16 -7.35
N ALA A 31 -7.17 11.84 -8.60
CA ALA A 31 -8.08 11.30 -9.59
C ALA A 31 -8.41 9.82 -9.34
N TRP A 32 -7.65 9.15 -8.47
CA TRP A 32 -7.88 7.76 -8.09
C TRP A 32 -9.11 7.61 -7.19
N LYS A 33 -9.59 6.36 -7.03
CA LYS A 33 -10.76 6.07 -6.21
C LYS A 33 -10.44 6.20 -4.72
N ARG A 34 -11.36 6.79 -3.96
CA ARG A 34 -11.33 6.70 -2.49
C ARG A 34 -11.70 5.29 -2.06
N THR A 35 -10.94 4.70 -1.13
CA THR A 35 -11.26 3.36 -0.59
C THR A 35 -12.44 3.40 0.38
N THR A 36 -12.73 4.57 0.94
CA THR A 36 -13.90 4.82 1.79
C THR A 36 -14.41 6.25 1.61
N THR A 37 -15.73 6.41 1.63
CA THR A 37 -16.41 7.72 1.67
C THR A 37 -16.53 8.26 3.10
N VAL A 38 -16.30 7.42 4.11
CA VAL A 38 -16.28 7.83 5.51
C VAL A 38 -15.09 8.74 5.75
N GLU A 39 -15.33 9.83 6.46
CA GLU A 39 -14.32 10.78 6.89
C GLU A 39 -13.57 10.19 8.08
N LEU A 40 -12.23 10.18 8.02
CA LEU A 40 -11.40 9.51 9.01
C LEU A 40 -10.78 10.56 9.94
N ASP A 41 -11.52 10.97 10.97
CA ASP A 41 -11.17 12.06 11.90
C ASP A 41 -11.13 11.63 13.38
N TYR A 42 -11.01 10.32 13.63
CA TYR A 42 -10.99 9.71 14.96
C TYR A 42 -9.63 9.07 15.30
N PRO A 43 -9.34 8.81 16.58
CA PRO A 43 -8.08 8.20 17.00
C PRO A 43 -7.90 6.79 16.43
N ILE A 44 -6.74 6.54 15.80
CA ILE A 44 -6.31 5.21 15.36
C ILE A 44 -4.90 4.96 15.94
N PRO A 45 -4.64 3.83 16.61
CA PRO A 45 -3.30 3.45 17.07
C PRO A 45 -2.27 3.58 15.95
N GLY A 46 -1.10 4.17 16.26
CA GLY A 46 -0.05 4.43 15.26
C GLY A 46 -0.34 5.60 14.30
N HIS A 47 -1.54 6.20 14.30
CA HIS A 47 -1.91 7.32 13.42
C HIS A 47 -2.45 8.55 14.16
N GLY A 48 -2.60 8.50 15.49
CA GLY A 48 -3.05 9.64 16.32
C GLY A 48 -4.49 10.06 15.99
N THR A 49 -4.79 11.36 16.06
CA THR A 49 -6.12 11.95 15.79
C THR A 49 -6.20 12.73 14.47
N ALA A 50 -5.20 12.59 13.61
CA ALA A 50 -5.14 13.29 12.33
C ALA A 50 -6.35 12.96 11.44
N TYR A 51 -6.79 13.94 10.64
CA TYR A 51 -7.77 13.72 9.58
C TYR A 51 -7.11 12.99 8.41
N ARG A 52 -7.76 11.99 7.83
CA ARG A 52 -7.20 11.21 6.70
C ARG A 52 -8.17 11.01 5.55
N ARG A 53 -7.62 10.89 4.35
CA ARG A 53 -8.30 10.39 3.14
C ARG A 53 -7.44 9.30 2.51
N ILE A 54 -8.07 8.26 2.00
CA ILE A 54 -7.37 7.09 1.46
C ILE A 54 -7.79 6.88 0.01
N TYR A 55 -6.82 6.75 -0.87
CA TYR A 55 -6.94 6.54 -2.30
C TYR A 55 -6.27 5.23 -2.70
N VAL A 56 -6.77 4.56 -3.73
CA VAL A 56 -6.18 3.34 -4.30
C VAL A 56 -5.92 3.53 -5.79
N SER A 57 -4.73 3.14 -6.23
CA SER A 57 -4.34 3.23 -7.64
C SER A 57 -5.23 2.37 -8.54
N PRO A 58 -5.28 2.65 -9.86
CA PRO A 58 -6.07 1.86 -10.80
C PRO A 58 -5.81 0.35 -10.74
N GLU A 59 -4.56 -0.06 -10.50
CA GLU A 59 -4.18 -1.47 -10.32
C GLU A 59 -4.95 -2.11 -9.14
N GLY A 60 -5.06 -1.38 -8.03
CA GLY A 60 -5.77 -1.83 -6.84
C GLY A 60 -7.29 -1.79 -6.95
N GLU A 61 -7.86 -1.32 -8.06
CA GLU A 61 -9.31 -1.34 -8.28
C GLU A 61 -9.84 -2.75 -8.55
N THR A 62 -8.96 -3.68 -8.94
CA THR A 62 -9.32 -5.04 -9.38
C THR A 62 -8.61 -6.14 -8.59
N PRO A 63 -8.76 -6.21 -7.25
CA PRO A 63 -8.15 -7.28 -6.49
C PRO A 63 -8.75 -8.64 -6.88
N GLN A 64 -7.92 -9.68 -6.81
CA GLN A 64 -8.44 -11.05 -6.82
C GLN A 64 -9.27 -11.25 -5.55
N ARG A 65 -10.48 -11.78 -5.72
CA ARG A 65 -11.37 -12.11 -4.60
C ARG A 65 -11.50 -13.61 -4.41
N GLY A 66 -11.28 -14.08 -3.19
CA GLY A 66 -11.54 -15.46 -2.81
C GLY A 66 -13.04 -15.74 -2.66
N ALA A 67 -13.43 -17.01 -2.72
CA ALA A 67 -14.82 -17.43 -2.48
C ALA A 67 -15.28 -17.14 -1.05
N ASP A 68 -14.33 -17.07 -0.11
CA ASP A 68 -14.53 -16.66 1.28
C ASP A 68 -14.67 -15.13 1.44
N GLY A 69 -14.49 -14.35 0.37
CA GLY A 69 -14.49 -12.88 0.42
C GLY A 69 -13.14 -12.25 0.75
N SER A 70 -12.06 -13.03 0.73
CA SER A 70 -10.70 -12.51 0.87
C SER A 70 -10.31 -11.60 -0.31
N TYR A 71 -9.34 -10.72 -0.05
CA TYR A 71 -8.75 -9.82 -1.03
C TYR A 71 -7.28 -10.16 -1.22
N VAL A 72 -6.82 -10.16 -2.48
CA VAL A 72 -5.39 -10.16 -2.82
C VAL A 72 -5.18 -9.09 -3.88
N TYR A 73 -4.39 -8.07 -3.55
CA TYR A 73 -4.12 -6.97 -4.47
C TYR A 73 -2.99 -7.34 -5.45
N PRO A 74 -3.10 -6.94 -6.74
CA PRO A 74 -2.04 -7.17 -7.71
C PRO A 74 -0.78 -6.36 -7.36
N GLU A 75 0.39 -6.89 -7.75
CA GLU A 75 1.65 -6.14 -7.70
C GLU A 75 1.51 -4.80 -8.43
N GLY A 76 2.11 -3.75 -7.87
CA GLY A 76 1.98 -2.38 -8.35
C GLY A 76 0.81 -1.60 -7.72
N THR A 77 -0.11 -2.27 -7.01
CA THR A 77 -1.16 -1.57 -6.25
C THR A 77 -0.56 -0.57 -5.28
N MET A 78 -0.98 0.69 -5.36
CA MET A 78 -0.60 1.74 -4.41
C MET A 78 -1.81 2.23 -3.63
N VAL A 79 -1.70 2.28 -2.31
CA VAL A 79 -2.69 2.88 -1.42
C VAL A 79 -2.09 4.13 -0.80
N VAL A 80 -2.61 5.29 -1.18
CA VAL A 80 -2.15 6.59 -0.70
C VAL A 80 -3.08 7.08 0.39
N LYS A 81 -2.55 7.28 1.59
CA LYS A 81 -3.26 7.95 2.67
C LYS A 81 -2.71 9.36 2.86
N GLU A 82 -3.54 10.34 2.53
CA GLU A 82 -3.31 11.73 2.94
C GLU A 82 -3.51 11.85 4.44
N VAL A 83 -2.64 12.61 5.10
CA VAL A 83 -2.74 12.92 6.52
C VAL A 83 -2.72 14.42 6.71
N TYR A 84 -3.71 14.93 7.42
CA TYR A 84 -3.84 16.33 7.77
C TYR A 84 -3.94 16.47 9.29
N ARG A 85 -3.19 17.41 9.88
CA ARG A 85 -3.25 17.72 11.32
C ARG A 85 -4.64 18.19 11.73
N GLN A 86 -5.34 18.85 10.82
CA GLN A 86 -6.72 19.32 10.98
C GLN A 86 -7.50 19.01 9.71
N ARG A 87 -8.83 18.95 9.82
CA ARG A 87 -9.69 18.77 8.64
C ARG A 87 -9.40 19.89 7.63
N PRO A 88 -9.10 19.56 6.36
CA PRO A 88 -8.84 20.58 5.36
C PRO A 88 -10.12 21.38 5.06
N THR A 89 -9.99 22.69 4.93
CA THR A 89 -11.10 23.60 4.56
C THR A 89 -11.21 23.81 3.06
N ASP A 90 -10.15 23.48 2.32
CA ASP A 90 -10.07 23.53 0.86
C ASP A 90 -9.84 22.09 0.33
N PRO A 91 -10.65 21.60 -0.63
CA PRO A 91 -10.39 20.31 -1.26
C PRO A 91 -8.97 20.20 -1.83
N GLU A 92 -8.36 21.28 -2.32
CA GLU A 92 -7.02 21.30 -2.94
C GLU A 92 -5.90 21.52 -1.92
N GLN A 93 -6.22 21.62 -0.62
CA GLN A 93 -5.21 21.76 0.42
C GLN A 93 -4.20 20.61 0.36
N THR A 94 -2.91 20.97 0.37
CA THR A 94 -1.82 20.00 0.45
C THR A 94 -1.85 19.24 1.79
N PRO A 95 -1.72 17.90 1.79
CA PRO A 95 -1.59 17.13 3.03
C PRO A 95 -0.30 17.46 3.78
N ASP A 96 -0.32 17.35 5.12
CA ASP A 96 0.89 17.54 5.94
C ASP A 96 1.93 16.42 5.66
N MET A 97 1.44 15.21 5.38
CA MET A 97 2.24 14.07 4.99
C MET A 97 1.39 13.02 4.27
N PHE A 98 2.06 12.09 3.63
CA PHE A 98 1.51 10.85 3.12
C PHE A 98 2.03 9.67 3.92
N THR A 99 1.18 8.67 4.08
CA THR A 99 1.60 7.30 4.41
C THR A 99 1.07 6.40 3.31
N VAL A 100 1.92 5.53 2.76
CA VAL A 100 1.63 4.81 1.52
C VAL A 100 2.00 3.34 1.67
N MET A 101 1.16 2.49 1.10
CA MET A 101 1.42 1.06 0.92
C MET A 101 1.58 0.78 -0.58
N ILE A 102 2.60 0.04 -0.99
CA ILE A 102 2.81 -0.37 -2.39
C ILE A 102 3.00 -1.88 -2.46
N LYS A 103 2.17 -2.60 -3.21
CA LYS A 103 2.27 -4.05 -3.38
C LYS A 103 3.49 -4.35 -4.24
N ALA A 104 4.52 -4.90 -3.61
CA ALA A 104 5.80 -5.22 -4.25
C ALA A 104 6.42 -6.43 -3.55
N PRO A 105 5.88 -7.64 -3.76
CA PRO A 105 6.30 -8.83 -3.01
C PRO A 105 7.75 -9.23 -3.27
N GLU A 106 8.27 -8.93 -4.46
CA GLU A 106 9.64 -9.26 -4.86
C GLU A 106 10.68 -8.21 -4.45
N ASP A 107 10.26 -7.06 -3.89
CA ASP A 107 11.19 -6.04 -3.41
C ASP A 107 11.76 -6.44 -2.04
N PRO A 108 13.09 -6.47 -1.82
CA PRO A 108 13.67 -6.90 -0.54
C PRO A 108 13.33 -5.99 0.65
N ARG A 109 12.84 -4.77 0.39
CA ARG A 109 12.38 -3.83 1.42
C ARG A 109 10.94 -4.12 1.86
N SER A 110 10.25 -5.01 1.15
CA SER A 110 8.85 -5.38 1.37
C SER A 110 8.65 -6.13 2.69
N ARG A 111 7.52 -5.90 3.33
CA ARG A 111 7.05 -6.51 4.58
C ARG A 111 5.57 -6.87 4.41
N GLY A 112 5.21 -8.12 4.59
CA GLY A 112 3.88 -8.63 4.23
C GLY A 112 3.56 -8.57 2.73
N GLY A 113 4.58 -8.48 1.88
CA GLY A 113 4.40 -8.24 0.43
C GLY A 113 4.11 -6.77 0.06
N TRP A 114 4.20 -5.85 1.02
CA TRP A 114 4.03 -4.42 0.84
C TRP A 114 5.27 -3.61 1.20
N ILE A 115 5.55 -2.57 0.42
CA ILE A 115 6.45 -1.47 0.82
C ILE A 115 5.64 -0.46 1.61
N TRP A 116 6.14 -0.11 2.79
CA TRP A 116 5.55 0.89 3.68
C TRP A 116 6.40 2.14 3.61
N LEU A 117 5.82 3.29 3.29
CA LEU A 117 6.56 4.54 3.25
C LEU A 117 5.79 5.72 3.83
N VAL A 118 6.55 6.70 4.31
CA VAL A 118 6.10 8.02 4.72
C VAL A 118 6.72 9.04 3.77
N GLN A 119 5.93 10.00 3.29
CA GLN A 119 6.42 11.09 2.47
C GLN A 119 5.95 12.44 3.04
N SER A 120 6.87 13.40 3.17
CA SER A 120 6.55 14.79 3.53
C SER A 120 7.31 15.74 2.63
N GLY A 121 6.58 16.52 1.82
CA GLY A 121 7.18 17.27 0.71
C GLY A 121 7.96 16.35 -0.24
N ASP A 122 9.24 16.63 -0.39
CA ASP A 122 10.16 15.85 -1.23
C ASP A 122 10.89 14.72 -0.51
N GLU A 123 10.76 14.62 0.80
CA GLU A 123 11.38 13.57 1.57
C GLU A 123 10.52 12.31 1.53
N VAL A 124 11.13 11.18 1.14
CA VAL A 124 10.51 9.85 1.18
C VAL A 124 11.32 8.95 2.10
N MET A 125 10.64 8.33 3.05
CA MET A 125 11.21 7.36 3.97
C MET A 125 10.49 6.02 3.80
N ILE A 126 11.24 4.98 3.43
CA ILE A 126 10.73 3.61 3.49
C ILE A 126 10.87 3.13 4.94
N VAL A 127 9.75 2.69 5.52
CA VAL A 127 9.70 2.12 6.87
C VAL A 127 10.09 0.65 6.77
N SER A 128 11.32 0.33 7.19
CA SER A 128 11.90 -1.01 7.05
C SER A 128 11.65 -1.93 8.24
N ASP A 129 11.19 -1.37 9.37
CA ASP A 129 10.76 -2.13 10.54
C ASP A 129 9.39 -2.78 10.30
N SER A 130 9.00 -3.69 11.18
CA SER A 130 7.73 -4.42 11.09
C SER A 130 6.56 -3.66 11.75
N PHE A 131 6.72 -2.40 12.16
CA PHE A 131 5.68 -1.67 12.90
C PHE A 131 4.41 -1.50 12.08
N CYS A 132 4.55 -1.03 10.83
CA CYS A 132 3.40 -0.82 9.95
C CYS A 132 2.71 -2.13 9.59
N GLU A 133 3.50 -3.14 9.19
CA GLU A 133 3.00 -4.49 8.86
C GLU A 133 2.23 -5.10 10.04
N SER A 134 2.84 -5.20 11.22
CA SER A 134 2.25 -5.86 12.39
C SER A 134 0.95 -5.19 12.85
N CYS A 135 0.86 -3.86 12.78
CA CYS A 135 -0.39 -3.18 13.08
C CYS A 135 -1.47 -3.51 12.03
N HIS A 136 -1.09 -3.56 10.76
CA HIS A 136 -1.99 -3.82 9.65
C HIS A 136 -2.37 -5.30 9.47
N GLU A 137 -1.67 -6.25 10.09
CA GLU A 137 -2.12 -7.65 10.19
C GLU A 137 -3.54 -7.75 10.77
N ASN A 138 -3.88 -6.86 11.71
CA ASN A 138 -5.21 -6.81 12.32
C ASN A 138 -6.33 -6.43 11.34
N ALA A 139 -6.02 -5.93 10.14
CA ALA A 139 -7.02 -5.75 9.09
C ALA A 139 -7.58 -7.11 8.61
N ASN A 140 -6.83 -8.19 8.79
CA ASN A 140 -7.24 -9.55 8.43
C ASN A 140 -8.10 -10.21 9.51
N GLU A 141 -8.31 -9.56 10.66
CA GLU A 141 -9.07 -10.06 11.80
C GLU A 141 -10.29 -9.16 12.09
N PRO A 142 -11.25 -9.57 12.93
CA PRO A 142 -12.31 -8.69 13.40
C PRO A 142 -11.76 -7.44 14.11
N HIS A 143 -12.24 -6.26 13.70
CA HIS A 143 -11.73 -4.96 14.15
C HIS A 143 -12.84 -3.91 14.25
N PRO A 144 -12.63 -2.77 14.95
CA PRO A 144 -13.67 -1.75 15.12
C PRO A 144 -13.81 -0.75 13.96
N TYR A 145 -12.95 -0.84 12.94
CA TYR A 145 -12.90 0.13 11.84
C TYR A 145 -13.73 -0.30 10.62
N GLY A 146 -14.29 0.65 9.87
CA GLY A 146 -14.99 0.36 8.61
C GLY A 146 -16.16 -0.62 8.79
N ASP A 147 -16.20 -1.66 7.96
CA ASP A 147 -17.18 -2.77 8.08
C ASP A 147 -16.77 -3.83 9.12
N GLY A 148 -15.62 -3.65 9.77
CA GLY A 148 -15.18 -4.40 10.94
C GLY A 148 -14.62 -5.80 10.69
N ASN A 149 -14.59 -6.26 9.43
CA ASN A 149 -14.15 -7.61 9.05
C ASN A 149 -14.67 -8.72 10.00
N PRO A 150 -16.00 -8.84 10.24
CA PRO A 150 -16.53 -9.69 11.30
C PRO A 150 -16.23 -11.18 11.11
N ARG A 151 -15.84 -11.59 9.90
CA ARG A 151 -15.47 -12.96 9.55
C ARG A 151 -13.97 -13.24 9.59
N GLY A 152 -13.13 -12.24 9.88
CA GLY A 152 -11.66 -12.38 9.85
C GLY A 152 -11.15 -12.89 8.51
N VAL A 153 -11.70 -12.37 7.40
CA VAL A 153 -11.21 -12.77 6.08
C VAL A 153 -9.90 -12.03 5.80
N PHE A 154 -8.99 -12.69 5.08
CA PHE A 154 -7.76 -12.04 4.65
C PHE A 154 -8.06 -10.85 3.74
N ARG A 155 -7.58 -9.66 4.10
CA ARG A 155 -7.80 -8.38 3.39
C ARG A 155 -6.53 -7.77 2.85
N ASP A 156 -5.46 -8.56 2.83
CA ASP A 156 -4.15 -8.13 2.36
C ASP A 156 -3.73 -6.82 3.02
N TYR A 157 -3.90 -6.75 4.34
CA TYR A 157 -3.46 -5.64 5.20
C TYR A 157 -4.25 -4.32 5.07
N LEU A 158 -5.38 -4.28 4.36
CA LEU A 158 -6.22 -3.08 4.23
C LEU A 158 -7.46 -3.11 5.15
N PHE A 159 -7.52 -2.20 6.13
CA PHE A 159 -8.71 -1.97 6.97
C PHE A 159 -9.92 -1.46 6.18
N PHE A 160 -9.67 -0.74 5.08
CA PHE A 160 -10.68 -0.22 4.15
C PHE A 160 -10.36 -0.76 2.75
N PRO A 161 -10.66 -2.04 2.45
CA PRO A 161 -10.36 -2.61 1.16
C PRO A 161 -11.23 -1.99 0.07
N TYR A 162 -10.69 -1.90 -1.14
CA TYR A 162 -11.40 -1.49 -2.35
C TYR A 162 -11.45 -2.65 -3.38
N PRO A 163 -12.58 -2.85 -4.10
CA PRO A 163 -13.88 -2.24 -3.81
C PRO A 163 -14.36 -2.63 -2.41
N PRO A 164 -15.13 -1.76 -1.71
CA PRO A 164 -15.63 -2.06 -0.37
C PRO A 164 -16.32 -3.43 -0.33
N PRO A 165 -16.21 -4.17 0.79
CA PRO A 165 -16.90 -5.43 0.93
C PRO A 165 -18.38 -5.20 0.71
N ARG A 166 -19.01 -6.09 -0.08
CA ARG A 166 -20.47 -6.06 -0.22
C ARG A 166 -21.03 -6.28 1.18
N GLY A 167 -21.78 -5.29 1.69
CA GLY A 167 -22.37 -5.38 3.01
C GLY A 167 -23.18 -6.65 3.15
N ASN A 168 -23.37 -7.12 4.38
CA ASN A 168 -24.27 -8.23 4.72
C ASN A 168 -25.75 -7.86 4.49
N GLY A 169 -26.12 -7.35 3.31
CA GLY A 169 -27.50 -6.91 3.04
C GLY A 169 -27.75 -5.98 1.84
N GLU A 170 -26.75 -5.52 1.08
CA GLU A 170 -27.02 -4.72 -0.12
C GLU A 170 -26.64 -5.49 -1.39
N ALA A 171 -27.68 -5.95 -2.08
CA ALA A 171 -27.61 -6.44 -3.44
C ALA A 171 -27.00 -5.36 -4.33
N ALA A 172 -26.18 -5.80 -5.30
CA ALA A 172 -25.73 -4.94 -6.38
C ALA A 172 -26.94 -4.25 -7.02
N GLN A 173 -26.92 -2.92 -7.04
CA GLN A 173 -27.75 -2.12 -7.93
C GLN A 173 -27.16 -2.18 -9.34
#